data_AF-A0A351E902-F1
#
_entry.id   AF-A0A351E902-F1
#
_cell.length_a   1.000
_cell.length_b   1.000
_cell.length_c   1.000
_cell.angle_alpha   90.00
_cell.angle_beta   90.00
_cell.angle_gamma   90.00
#
_symmetry.space_group_name_H-M   'P 1'
#
loop_
_entity.id
_entity.type
_entity.pdbx_description
1 polymer ?
#
loop_
_entity_poly.entity_id
_entity_poly.type
_entity_poly.pdbx_seq_one_letter_code
_entity_poly.pdbx_strand_id
1 'polypeptide(L)'
;MQWFDKMRQGRIRCLTLFFLTYMAAQSLLRAVNLLTSLDMVSLAAGDLLRTFLTGLVYDASSGVFFTLPLAILLWLLPTRWLNRKAGRCALLCVTFVLNAFLVFTLVALYLYWQEFHTNFNFIAVDYLIYTQEMIGQIRESFNMPVI
;
A
#
# COMPACT_ATOMS: atom_id res chain seq x y z
N MET A 1 -7.70 15.11 34.58
CA MET A 1 -8.19 14.49 33.33
C MET A 1 -7.49 15.00 32.06
N GLN A 2 -7.23 16.30 31.91
CA GLN A 2 -6.71 16.94 30.67
C GLN A 2 -5.38 16.40 30.10
N TRP A 3 -4.51 15.79 30.92
CA TRP A 3 -3.20 15.29 30.47
C TRP A 3 -3.30 14.01 29.62
N PHE A 4 -4.25 13.12 29.93
CA PHE A 4 -4.48 11.88 29.17
C PHE A 4 -5.08 12.17 27.80
N ASP A 5 -5.98 13.14 27.70
CA ASP A 5 -6.60 13.53 26.44
C ASP A 5 -5.60 14.10 25.45
N LYS A 6 -4.66 14.94 25.92
CA LYS A 6 -3.63 15.55 25.08
C LYS A 6 -2.68 14.50 24.49
N MET A 7 -2.30 13.48 25.26
CA MET A 7 -1.47 12.38 24.77
C MET A 7 -2.21 11.49 23.77
N ARG A 8 -3.48 11.18 24.03
CA ARG A 8 -4.33 10.39 23.13
C ARG A 8 -4.54 11.10 21.79
N GLN A 9 -4.80 12.41 21.81
CA GLN A 9 -4.91 13.24 20.61
C GLN A 9 -3.63 13.24 19.77
N GLY A 10 -2.45 13.28 20.41
CA GLY A 10 -1.16 13.23 19.71
C GLY A 10 -0.94 11.91 18.95
N ARG A 11 -1.29 10.78 19.56
CA ARG A 11 -1.16 9.44 18.94
C ARG A 11 -2.11 9.29 17.74
N ILE A 12 -3.37 9.68 17.91
CA ILE A 12 -4.37 9.61 16.84
C ILE A 12 -3.94 10.52 15.68
N ARG A 13 -3.52 11.76 15.96
CA ARG A 13 -3.03 12.68 14.93
C ARG A 13 -1.86 12.11 14.13
N CYS A 14 -0.91 11.45 14.78
CA CYS A 14 0.22 10.81 14.09
C CYS A 14 -0.27 9.70 13.13
N LEU A 15 -1.17 8.84 13.59
CA LEU A 15 -1.77 7.79 12.76
C LEU A 15 -2.59 8.36 11.60
N THR A 16 -3.41 9.38 11.86
CA THR A 16 -4.21 10.04 10.83
C THR A 16 -3.33 10.69 9.76
N LEU A 17 -2.26 11.39 10.15
CA LEU A 17 -1.32 11.96 9.19
C LEU A 17 -0.67 10.88 8.33
N PHE A 18 -0.24 9.77 8.95
CA PHE A 18 0.39 8.67 8.25
C PHE A 18 -0.58 7.95 7.28
N PHE A 19 -1.83 7.78 7.68
CA PHE A 19 -2.90 7.27 6.82
C PHE A 19 -3.17 8.22 5.64
N LEU A 20 -3.26 9.53 5.89
CA LEU A 20 -3.48 10.52 4.84
C LEU A 20 -2.32 10.59 3.85
N THR A 21 -1.07 10.43 4.30
CA THR A 21 0.07 10.35 3.39
C THR A 21 -0.02 9.13 2.47
N TYR A 22 -0.48 8.00 2.98
CA TYR A 22 -0.72 6.80 2.16
C TYR A 22 -1.87 7.02 1.17
N MET A 23 -3.01 7.59 1.60
CA MET A 23 -4.15 7.93 0.72
C MET A 23 -3.74 8.85 -0.42
N ALA A 24 -3.01 9.91 -0.09
CA ALA A 24 -2.54 10.89 -1.06
C ALA A 24 -1.60 10.24 -2.08
N ALA A 25 -0.68 9.39 -1.63
CA ALA A 25 0.26 8.69 -2.50
C ALA A 25 -0.44 7.72 -3.47
N GLN A 26 -1.40 6.92 -2.99
CA GLN A 26 -2.17 6.01 -3.85
C GLN A 26 -3.06 6.75 -4.84
N SER A 27 -3.70 7.84 -4.40
CA SER A 27 -4.52 8.69 -5.28
C SER A 27 -3.67 9.37 -6.36
N LEU A 28 -2.46 9.82 -6.00
CA LEU A 28 -1.51 10.40 -6.95
C LEU A 28 -1.04 9.37 -7.96
N LEU A 29 -0.69 8.15 -7.52
CA LEU A 29 -0.32 7.07 -8.43
C LEU A 29 -1.46 6.73 -9.40
N ARG A 30 -2.71 6.67 -8.92
CA ARG A 30 -3.88 6.48 -9.78
C ARG A 30 -4.02 7.59 -10.83
N ALA A 31 -3.83 8.85 -10.43
CA ALA A 31 -3.85 9.97 -11.36
C ALA A 31 -2.74 9.87 -12.41
N VAL A 32 -1.51 9.51 -11.99
CA VAL A 32 -0.39 9.29 -12.92
C VAL A 32 -0.71 8.16 -13.90
N ASN A 33 -1.23 7.02 -13.43
CA ASN A 33 -1.60 5.89 -14.29
C ASN A 33 -2.74 6.24 -15.27
N LEU A 34 -3.71 7.06 -14.85
CA LEU A 34 -4.74 7.56 -15.75
C LEU A 34 -4.13 8.39 -16.88
N LEU A 35 -3.20 9.29 -16.55
CA LEU A 35 -2.55 10.17 -17.53
C LEU A 35 -1.62 9.41 -18.49
N THR A 36 -1.00 8.32 -18.05
CA THR A 36 -0.13 7.49 -18.91
C THR A 36 -0.89 6.45 -19.72
N SER A 37 -2.17 6.20 -19.44
CA SER A 37 -2.99 5.17 -20.11
C SER A 37 -4.30 5.74 -20.69
N LEU A 38 -4.28 6.99 -21.16
CA LEU A 38 -5.48 7.67 -21.68
C LEU A 38 -6.12 6.94 -22.88
N ASP A 39 -5.31 6.32 -23.72
CA ASP A 39 -5.79 5.63 -24.93
C ASP A 39 -6.54 4.32 -24.63
N MET A 40 -6.35 3.77 -23.43
CA MET A 40 -6.96 2.50 -23.00
C MET A 40 -8.12 2.67 -22.01
N VAL A 41 -8.39 3.90 -21.58
CA VAL A 41 -9.35 4.19 -20.50
C VAL A 41 -10.51 5.03 -21.04
N SER A 42 -11.73 4.70 -20.62
CA SER A 42 -12.90 5.54 -20.88
C SER A 42 -12.78 6.88 -20.15
N LEU A 43 -12.83 7.97 -20.91
CA LEU A 43 -12.83 9.35 -20.39
C LEU A 43 -14.23 9.85 -20.02
N ALA A 44 -15.25 8.97 -20.08
CA ALA A 44 -16.58 9.33 -19.64
C ALA A 44 -16.57 9.71 -18.15
N ALA A 45 -17.21 10.84 -17.81
CA ALA A 45 -17.20 11.36 -16.43
C ALA A 45 -17.71 10.33 -15.41
N GLY A 46 -18.68 9.48 -15.80
CA GLY A 46 -19.20 8.40 -14.96
C GLY A 46 -18.17 7.33 -14.65
N ASP A 47 -17.38 6.91 -15.64
CA ASP A 47 -16.35 5.87 -15.48
C ASP A 47 -15.16 6.38 -14.68
N LEU A 48 -14.76 7.63 -14.90
CA LEU A 48 -13.74 8.31 -14.10
C LEU A 48 -14.16 8.41 -12.64
N LEU A 49 -15.38 8.88 -12.38
CA LEU A 49 -15.91 9.00 -11.03
C LEU A 49 -15.97 7.62 -10.35
N ARG A 50 -16.44 6.60 -11.05
CA ARG A 50 -16.47 5.22 -10.54
C ARG A 50 -15.06 4.72 -10.21
N THR A 51 -14.08 4.93 -11.09
CA THR A 51 -12.69 4.50 -10.91
C THR A 51 -12.04 5.14 -9.69
N PHE A 52 -12.24 6.45 -9.47
CA PHE A 52 -11.72 7.13 -8.28
C PHE A 52 -12.46 6.72 -7.01
N LEU A 53 -13.79 6.57 -7.05
CA LEU A 53 -14.56 6.16 -5.86
C LEU A 53 -14.23 4.73 -5.40
N THR A 54 -14.24 3.76 -6.33
CA THR A 54 -13.86 2.38 -6.00
C THR A 54 -12.40 2.33 -5.56
N GLY A 55 -11.54 3.07 -6.26
CA GLY A 55 -10.15 3.25 -5.90
C GLY A 55 -9.94 3.74 -4.46
N LEU A 56 -10.66 4.79 -4.04
CA LEU A 56 -10.58 5.29 -2.67
C LEU A 56 -10.99 4.25 -1.63
N VAL A 57 -11.98 3.40 -1.92
CA VAL A 57 -12.40 2.32 -1.01
C VAL A 57 -11.30 1.26 -0.89
N TYR A 58 -10.68 0.87 -2.01
CA TYR A 58 -9.56 -0.06 -2.00
C TYR A 58 -8.35 0.52 -1.26
N ASP A 59 -8.00 1.78 -1.55
CA ASP A 59 -6.87 2.44 -0.89
C ASP A 59 -7.13 2.60 0.61
N ALA A 60 -8.34 2.96 1.02
CA ALA A 60 -8.70 3.05 2.43
C ALA A 60 -8.53 1.71 3.13
N SER A 61 -8.99 0.63 2.50
CA SER A 61 -8.87 -0.73 3.02
C SER A 61 -7.41 -1.14 3.19
N SER A 62 -6.59 -0.99 2.16
CA SER A 62 -5.15 -1.29 2.24
C SER A 62 -4.40 -0.35 3.18
N GLY A 63 -4.82 0.92 3.26
CA GLY A 63 -4.25 1.94 4.14
C GLY A 63 -4.46 1.62 5.61
N VAL A 64 -5.59 1.01 5.98
CA VAL A 64 -5.78 0.48 7.34
C VAL A 64 -4.69 -0.54 7.63
N PHE A 65 -4.49 -1.54 6.77
CA PHE A 65 -3.45 -2.56 6.96
C PHE A 65 -2.03 -1.98 6.96
N PHE A 66 -1.74 -1.00 6.10
CA PHE A 66 -0.45 -0.33 6.04
C PHE A 66 -0.13 0.46 7.32
N THR A 67 -1.15 1.06 7.95
CA THR A 67 -0.98 1.81 9.21
C THR A 67 -1.01 0.94 10.46
N LEU A 68 -1.46 -0.32 10.37
CA LEU A 68 -1.53 -1.24 11.51
C LEU A 68 -0.21 -1.41 12.28
N PRO A 69 0.97 -1.64 11.65
CA PRO A 69 2.21 -1.82 12.40
C PRO A 69 2.55 -0.61 13.29
N LEU A 70 2.31 0.61 12.78
CA LEU A 70 2.51 1.84 13.54
C LEU A 70 1.46 1.99 14.64
N ALA A 71 0.20 1.60 14.38
CA ALA A 71 -0.87 1.62 15.38
C ALA A 71 -0.59 0.65 16.53
N ILE A 72 -0.15 -0.57 16.23
CA ILE A 72 0.23 -1.59 17.22
C ILE A 72 1.43 -1.10 18.05
N LEU A 73 2.45 -0.51 17.40
CA LEU A 73 3.61 0.06 18.11
C LEU A 73 3.18 1.17 19.08
N LEU A 74 2.33 2.10 18.65
CA LEU A 74 1.82 3.19 19.48
C LEU A 74 0.86 2.70 20.57
N TRP A 75 0.18 1.57 20.37
CA TRP A 75 -0.70 0.97 21.36
C TRP A 75 0.08 0.24 22.45
N LEU A 76 1.10 -0.56 22.06
CA LEU A 76 1.94 -1.33 22.98
C LEU A 76 2.91 -0.46 23.78
N LEU A 77 3.44 0.64 23.21
CA LEU A 77 4.42 1.46 23.93
C LEU A 77 3.76 2.40 24.97
N PRO A 78 4.15 2.29 26.25
CA PRO A 78 3.75 3.26 27.26
C PRO A 78 4.44 4.61 27.02
N THR A 79 3.75 5.72 27.29
CA THR A 79 4.25 7.10 26.98
C THR A 79 5.63 7.38 27.59
N ARG A 80 5.91 6.83 28.77
CA ARG A 80 7.22 6.92 29.43
C ARG A 80 8.38 6.38 28.58
N TRP A 81 8.14 5.36 27.76
CA TRP A 81 9.15 4.79 26.87
C TRP A 81 9.24 5.57 25.57
N LEU A 82 8.11 6.09 25.08
CA LEU A 82 8.07 7.00 23.93
C LEU A 82 8.92 8.27 24.14
N ASN A 83 9.01 8.74 25.38
CA ASN A 83 9.83 9.90 25.74
C ASN A 83 11.33 9.58 25.91
N ARG A 84 11.72 8.29 25.96
CA ARG A 84 13.13 7.88 26.00
C ARG A 84 13.70 7.84 24.59
N LYS A 85 15.04 8.01 24.47
CA LYS A 85 15.76 7.94 23.19
C LYS A 85 15.47 6.66 22.41
N ALA A 86 15.41 5.51 23.10
CA ALA A 86 15.11 4.22 22.48
C ALA A 86 13.70 4.16 21.87
N GLY A 87 12.67 4.64 22.56
CA GLY A 87 11.29 4.64 22.01
C GLY A 87 11.12 5.62 20.84
N ARG A 88 11.81 6.77 20.87
CA ARG A 88 11.85 7.70 19.73
C ARG A 88 12.58 7.09 18.53
N CYS A 89 13.70 6.43 18.76
CA CYS A 89 14.45 5.72 17.72
C CYS A 89 13.58 4.63 17.07
N ALA A 90 12.91 3.80 17.88
CA ALA A 90 12.03 2.75 17.37
C ALA A 90 10.89 3.31 16.50
N LEU A 91 10.23 4.39 16.95
CA LEU A 91 9.20 5.06 16.16
C LEU A 91 9.73 5.60 14.82
N LEU A 92 10.90 6.26 14.83
CA LEU A 92 11.54 6.78 13.63
C LEU A 92 11.93 5.65 12.67
N CYS A 93 12.53 4.58 13.17
CA CYS A 93 12.89 3.41 12.37
C CYS A 93 11.67 2.77 11.72
N VAL A 94 10.60 2.50 12.48
CA VAL A 94 9.39 1.89 11.94
C VAL A 94 8.73 2.81 10.91
N THR A 95 8.61 4.11 11.21
CA THR A 95 8.03 5.08 10.27
C THR A 95 8.88 5.20 9.00
N PHE A 96 10.20 5.19 9.13
CA PHE A 96 11.13 5.23 8.00
C PHE A 96 10.98 3.98 7.12
N VAL A 97 10.98 2.78 7.71
CA VAL A 97 10.82 1.52 6.98
C VAL A 97 9.48 1.48 6.25
N LEU A 98 8.39 1.90 6.90
CA LEU A 98 7.07 1.92 6.25
C LEU A 98 7.03 2.93 5.09
N ASN A 99 7.63 4.11 5.22
CA ASN A 99 7.71 5.08 4.11
C ASN A 99 8.59 4.57 2.96
N ALA A 100 9.73 3.93 3.28
CA ALA A 100 10.59 3.31 2.27
C ALA A 100 9.83 2.22 1.50
N PHE A 101 9.08 1.38 2.23
CA PHE A 101 8.21 0.37 1.64
C PHE A 101 7.09 0.97 0.78
N LEU A 102 6.48 2.08 1.23
CA LEU A 102 5.48 2.81 0.46
C LEU A 102 6.07 3.30 -0.86
N VAL A 103 7.20 4.02 -0.83
CA VAL A 103 7.84 4.54 -2.05
C VAL A 103 8.24 3.39 -2.99
N PHE A 104 8.85 2.34 -2.45
CA PHE A 104 9.19 1.15 -3.22
C PHE A 104 7.95 0.56 -3.91
N THR A 105 6.86 0.40 -3.18
CA THR A 105 5.60 -0.15 -3.71
C THR A 105 4.99 0.75 -4.79
N LEU A 106 5.04 2.07 -4.64
CA LEU A 106 4.53 3.01 -5.65
C LEU A 106 5.32 2.88 -6.96
N VAL A 107 6.65 2.83 -6.87
CA VAL A 107 7.52 2.69 -8.04
C VAL A 107 7.33 1.33 -8.68
N ALA A 108 7.32 0.26 -7.88
CA ALA A 108 7.09 -1.10 -8.38
C ALA A 108 5.73 -1.21 -9.08
N LEU A 109 4.67 -0.64 -8.48
CA LEU A 109 3.33 -0.69 -9.06
C LEU A 109 3.21 0.16 -10.32
N TYR A 110 3.88 1.32 -10.38
CA TYR A 110 3.94 2.11 -11.60
C TYR A 110 4.58 1.31 -12.75
N LEU A 111 5.76 0.71 -12.53
CA LEU A 111 6.44 -0.10 -13.54
C LEU A 111 5.61 -1.32 -13.93
N TYR A 112 4.99 -1.98 -12.95
CA TYR A 112 4.10 -3.11 -13.19
C TYR A 112 2.87 -2.73 -14.02
N TRP A 113 2.29 -1.55 -13.77
CA TRP A 113 1.17 -1.04 -14.53
C TRP A 113 1.53 -0.77 -16.00
N GLN A 114 2.75 -0.28 -16.27
CA GLN A 114 3.20 -0.05 -17.65
C GLN A 114 3.27 -1.34 -18.48
N GLU A 115 3.54 -2.47 -17.83
CA GLU A 115 3.67 -3.77 -18.53
C GLU A 115 2.34 -4.54 -18.56
N PHE A 116 1.61 -4.58 -17.45
CA PHE A 116 0.47 -5.49 -17.27
C PHE A 116 -0.88 -4.79 -17.14
N HIS A 117 -0.92 -3.45 -17.06
CA HIS A 117 -2.13 -2.64 -16.91
C HIS A 117 -3.08 -3.11 -15.79
N THR A 118 -2.53 -3.70 -14.73
CA THR A 118 -3.29 -4.24 -13.60
C THR A 118 -2.55 -4.05 -12.27
N ASN A 119 -3.26 -4.29 -11.17
CA ASN A 119 -2.69 -4.25 -9.82
C ASN A 119 -2.09 -5.62 -9.43
N PHE A 120 -1.20 -5.63 -8.43
CA PHE A 120 -0.48 -6.84 -7.98
C PHE A 120 -1.35 -8.05 -7.64
N ASN A 121 -2.58 -7.86 -7.16
CA ASN A 121 -3.41 -8.96 -6.65
C ASN A 121 -4.04 -9.83 -7.74
N PHE A 122 -4.33 -9.29 -8.92
CA PHE A 122 -5.18 -10.02 -9.87
C PHE A 122 -4.42 -11.17 -10.54
N ILE A 123 -3.15 -10.95 -10.90
CA ILE A 123 -2.31 -11.98 -11.53
C ILE A 123 -1.93 -13.08 -10.53
N ALA A 124 -1.70 -12.73 -9.26
CA ALA A 124 -1.35 -13.71 -8.22
C ALA A 124 -2.49 -14.70 -7.93
N VAL A 125 -3.74 -14.26 -8.03
CA VAL A 125 -4.91 -15.14 -7.88
C VAL A 125 -5.00 -16.12 -9.05
N ASP A 126 -4.76 -15.67 -10.28
CA ASP A 126 -4.76 -16.55 -11.46
C ASP A 126 -3.67 -17.63 -11.33
N TYR A 127 -2.51 -17.32 -10.76
CA TYR A 127 -1.47 -18.32 -10.48
C TYR A 127 -1.88 -19.36 -9.43
N LEU A 128 -2.73 -19.00 -8.46
CA LEU A 128 -3.22 -19.93 -7.44
C LEU A 128 -4.35 -20.83 -7.98
N ILE A 129 -5.16 -20.34 -8.92
CA ILE A 129 -6.25 -21.12 -9.51
C ILE A 129 -5.72 -22.03 -10.63
N TYR A 130 -4.86 -21.50 -11.51
CA TYR A 130 -4.35 -22.20 -12.70
C TYR A 130 -2.91 -22.70 -12.52
N THR A 131 -2.55 -23.13 -11.32
CA THR A 131 -1.16 -23.49 -10.99
C THR A 131 -0.62 -24.63 -11.87
N GLN A 132 -1.44 -25.64 -12.17
CA GLN A 132 -1.01 -26.79 -12.98
C GLN A 132 -0.72 -26.39 -14.43
N GLU A 133 -1.55 -25.53 -15.01
CA GLU A 133 -1.37 -25.04 -16.38
C GLU A 133 -0.12 -24.15 -16.48
N MET A 134 0.09 -23.25 -15.51
CA MET A 134 1.28 -22.40 -15.46
C MET A 134 2.58 -23.19 -15.27
N ILE A 135 2.58 -24.22 -14.41
CA ILE A 135 3.74 -25.12 -14.26
C ILE A 135 4.01 -25.87 -15.57
N GLY A 136 2.96 -26.34 -16.27
CA GLY A 136 3.08 -26.97 -17.58
C GLY A 136 3.74 -26.04 -18.59
N GLN A 137 3.23 -24.81 -18.72
CA GLN A 137 3.79 -23.79 -19.63
C GLN A 137 5.25 -23.44 -19.31
N ILE A 138 5.63 -23.35 -18.03
CA ILE A 138 7.02 -23.10 -17.63
C ILE A 138 7.90 -24.29 -18.03
N ARG A 139 7.44 -25.54 -17.86
CA ARG A 139 8.19 -26.75 -18.26
C ARG A 139 8.36 -26.89 -19.77
N GLU A 140 7.37 -26.46 -20.55
CA GLU A 140 7.44 -26.47 -22.01
C GLU A 140 8.32 -25.33 -22.54
N SER A 141 8.22 -24.14 -21.96
CA SER A 141 8.97 -22.96 -22.40
C SER A 141 10.43 -22.99 -21.95
N PHE A 142 10.68 -23.48 -20.73
CA PHE A 142 12.01 -23.69 -20.21
C PHE A 142 12.24 -25.18 -20.20
N ASN A 143 13.09 -25.63 -21.12
CA ASN A 143 13.53 -27.02 -21.25
C ASN A 143 14.31 -27.40 -19.97
N MET A 144 13.60 -27.67 -18.88
CA MET A 144 14.14 -27.98 -17.57
C MET A 144 14.40 -29.48 -17.54
N PRO A 145 15.66 -29.95 -17.73
CA PRO A 145 15.96 -31.36 -17.55
C PRO A 145 15.56 -31.77 -16.14
N VAL A 146 14.77 -32.83 -16.05
CA VAL A 146 14.39 -33.46 -14.78
C VAL A 146 15.68 -33.92 -14.10
N ILE A 147 16.01 -33.31 -12.96
CA ILE A 147 17.02 -33.85 -12.03
C ILE A 147 16.44 -35.08 -11.36
#